data_AF-B9D5Z2-F1
#
_entry.id   AF-B9D5Z2-F1
#
_cell.length_a   1.000
_cell.length_b   1.000
_cell.length_c   1.000
_cell.angle_alpha   90.00
_cell.angle_beta   90.00
_cell.angle_gamma   90.00
#
_symmetry.space_group_name_H-M   'P 1'
#
loop_
_entity.id
_entity.type
_entity.pdbx_description
1 polymer ?
#
loop_
_entity_poly.entity_id
_entity_poly.type
_entity_poly.pdbx_seq_one_letter_code
_entity_poly.pdbx_strand_id
1 'polypeptide(L)'
;MRKILLTIFCVLALGANDELVLNASNSFITTMRKNADAPTKALLQKAKAVIVFPSITKIGFVLGGMHGKGVMLVGNPYSPGEMLTVSVSGGSIGLQVGYENSSLVLFILKDSLVADIKDAKITINADASFAFADAGKFYGKVSDFSFTSDIYAYTNNDGFFAGASFGGAVIAKTSDAPLRMDSYGYNALMSAISKY
;
A
#
# COMPACT_ATOMS: atom_id res chain seq x y z
N MET A 1 50.89 -7.93 4.73
CA MET A 1 49.77 -8.57 4.01
C MET A 1 48.47 -8.21 4.73
N ARG A 2 47.70 -7.24 4.22
CA ARG A 2 46.46 -6.78 4.88
C ARG A 2 45.73 -5.78 3.97
N LYS A 3 44.88 -6.23 3.02
CA LYS A 3 43.81 -5.42 2.35
C LYS A 3 42.88 -6.34 1.51
N ILE A 4 42.11 -7.23 2.13
CA ILE A 4 40.96 -7.88 1.46
C ILE A 4 39.85 -8.01 2.50
N LEU A 5 39.17 -6.90 2.79
CA LEU A 5 37.93 -6.92 3.57
C LEU A 5 37.19 -5.59 3.39
N LEU A 6 36.57 -5.34 2.23
CA LEU A 6 35.60 -4.23 2.13
C LEU A 6 34.54 -4.38 1.02
N THR A 7 34.58 -5.42 0.18
CA THR A 7 33.65 -5.52 -0.97
C THR A 7 32.27 -6.10 -0.63
N ILE A 8 32.07 -6.70 0.54
CA ILE A 8 30.84 -7.44 0.87
C ILE A 8 29.71 -6.58 1.46
N PHE A 9 29.98 -5.33 1.85
CA PHE A 9 28.99 -4.48 2.51
C PHE A 9 28.13 -3.65 1.53
N CYS A 10 28.54 -3.49 0.27
CA CYS A 10 27.82 -2.66 -0.69
C CYS A 10 26.67 -3.40 -1.41
N VAL A 11 26.68 -4.74 -1.44
CA VAL A 11 25.64 -5.53 -2.13
C VAL A 11 24.33 -5.59 -1.32
N LEU A 12 24.40 -5.55 0.01
CA LEU A 12 23.22 -5.69 0.89
C LEU A 12 22.28 -4.47 0.83
N ALA A 13 22.81 -3.27 0.61
CA ALA A 13 22.00 -2.06 0.50
C ALA A 13 21.20 -2.00 -0.82
N LEU A 14 21.68 -2.67 -1.89
CA LEU A 14 20.97 -2.71 -3.18
C LEU A 14 19.77 -3.68 -3.18
N GLY A 15 19.75 -4.71 -2.32
CA GLY A 15 18.70 -5.73 -2.32
C GLY A 15 17.47 -5.41 -1.46
N ALA A 16 17.59 -4.57 -0.44
CA ALA A 16 16.53 -4.33 0.54
C ALA A 16 15.27 -3.69 -0.07
N ASN A 17 15.46 -2.79 -1.05
CA ASN A 17 14.36 -2.15 -1.75
C ASN A 17 13.65 -3.12 -2.72
N ASP A 18 14.40 -4.00 -3.38
CA ASP A 18 13.83 -4.99 -4.30
C ASP A 18 13.01 -6.06 -3.57
N GLU A 19 13.45 -6.46 -2.37
CA GLU A 19 12.67 -7.35 -1.51
C GLU A 19 11.32 -6.71 -1.12
N LEU A 20 11.31 -5.42 -0.79
CA LEU A 20 10.07 -4.69 -0.48
C LEU A 20 9.11 -4.70 -1.68
N VAL A 21 9.60 -4.45 -2.89
CA VAL A 21 8.77 -4.44 -4.11
C VAL A 21 8.27 -5.85 -4.44
N LEU A 22 9.09 -6.88 -4.25
CA LEU A 22 8.70 -8.27 -4.46
C LEU A 22 7.61 -8.69 -3.46
N ASN A 23 7.77 -8.35 -2.18
CA ASN A 23 6.76 -8.59 -1.16
C ASN A 23 5.47 -7.84 -1.48
N ALA A 24 5.57 -6.61 -2.00
CA ALA A 24 4.42 -5.86 -2.47
C ALA A 24 3.67 -6.60 -3.59
N SER A 25 4.37 -7.15 -4.59
CA SER A 25 3.76 -7.98 -5.64
C SER A 25 2.95 -9.14 -5.07
N ASN A 26 3.57 -9.94 -4.18
CA ASN A 26 2.91 -11.09 -3.57
C ASN A 26 1.69 -10.69 -2.74
N SER A 27 1.82 -9.61 -1.98
CA SER A 27 0.75 -9.09 -1.13
C SER A 27 -0.41 -8.48 -1.93
N PHE A 28 -0.13 -7.84 -3.07
CA PHE A 28 -1.16 -7.35 -3.99
C PHE A 28 -2.01 -8.51 -4.50
N ILE A 29 -1.38 -9.56 -5.03
CA ILE A 29 -2.09 -10.76 -5.50
C ILE A 29 -2.92 -11.37 -4.36
N THR A 30 -2.34 -11.52 -3.18
CA THR A 30 -3.00 -12.18 -2.05
C THR A 30 -4.19 -11.37 -1.55
N THR A 31 -4.03 -10.05 -1.43
CA THR A 31 -5.08 -9.12 -1.01
C THR A 31 -6.22 -9.10 -2.03
N MET A 32 -5.92 -8.95 -3.33
CA MET A 32 -6.96 -8.87 -4.36
C MET A 32 -7.63 -10.23 -4.63
N ARG A 33 -6.94 -11.35 -4.39
CA ARG A 33 -7.57 -12.68 -4.42
C ARG A 33 -8.54 -12.88 -3.26
N LYS A 34 -8.19 -12.40 -2.06
CA LYS A 34 -9.09 -12.47 -0.91
C LYS A 34 -10.33 -11.62 -1.12
N ASN A 35 -10.16 -10.43 -1.72
CA ASN A 35 -11.23 -9.50 -2.06
C ASN A 35 -11.68 -9.71 -3.51
N ALA A 36 -12.10 -10.93 -3.87
CA ALA A 36 -12.44 -11.29 -5.25
C ALA A 36 -13.65 -10.53 -5.82
N ASP A 37 -14.48 -9.94 -4.95
CA ASP A 37 -15.60 -9.07 -5.28
C ASP A 37 -15.19 -7.63 -5.58
N ALA A 38 -13.94 -7.24 -5.28
CA ALA A 38 -13.43 -5.91 -5.60
C ALA A 38 -13.40 -5.69 -7.11
N PRO A 39 -13.86 -4.52 -7.62
CA PRO A 39 -13.79 -4.17 -9.04
C PRO A 39 -12.35 -3.75 -9.43
N THR A 40 -11.37 -4.61 -9.16
CA THR A 40 -9.92 -4.36 -9.26
C THR A 40 -9.53 -3.74 -10.59
N LYS A 41 -10.05 -4.27 -11.70
CA LYS A 41 -9.77 -3.74 -13.04
C LYS A 41 -10.24 -2.30 -13.21
N ALA A 42 -11.45 -1.97 -12.75
CA ALA A 42 -11.99 -0.63 -12.86
C ALA A 42 -11.27 0.35 -11.91
N LEU A 43 -10.86 -0.12 -10.73
CA LEU A 43 -10.00 0.64 -9.81
C LEU A 43 -8.64 0.95 -10.45
N LEU A 44 -7.97 -0.04 -11.03
CA LEU A 44 -6.68 0.14 -11.72
C LEU A 44 -6.78 1.11 -12.90
N GLN A 45 -7.87 1.06 -13.67
CA GLN A 45 -8.09 1.98 -14.79
C GLN A 45 -8.31 3.43 -14.37
N LYS A 46 -8.85 3.67 -13.17
CA LYS A 46 -9.14 5.02 -12.66
C LYS A 46 -8.07 5.55 -11.71
N ALA A 47 -7.27 4.66 -11.11
CA ALA A 47 -6.27 5.03 -10.13
C ALA A 47 -5.21 5.94 -10.74
N LYS A 48 -4.90 7.01 -10.01
CA LYS A 48 -3.79 7.94 -10.21
C LYS A 48 -2.54 7.48 -9.48
N ALA A 49 -2.72 6.68 -8.43
CA ALA A 49 -1.67 5.91 -7.82
C ALA A 49 -2.22 4.64 -7.17
N VAL A 50 -1.36 3.63 -7.07
CA VAL A 50 -1.63 2.42 -6.28
C VAL A 50 -0.54 2.29 -5.23
N ILE A 51 -0.95 2.15 -3.97
CA ILE A 51 -0.03 1.92 -2.87
C ILE A 51 -0.22 0.51 -2.35
N VAL A 52 0.89 -0.20 -2.16
CA VAL A 52 0.89 -1.55 -1.60
C VAL A 52 1.81 -1.57 -0.38
N PHE A 53 1.21 -1.79 0.79
CA PHE A 53 1.91 -2.10 2.02
C PHE A 53 1.87 -3.61 2.22
N PRO A 54 2.98 -4.34 1.96
CA PRO A 54 2.99 -5.79 2.13
C PRO A 54 2.86 -6.25 3.58
N SER A 55 3.21 -5.37 4.53
CA SER A 55 3.24 -5.67 5.95
C SER A 55 2.97 -4.38 6.73
N ILE A 56 1.80 -4.32 7.35
CA ILE A 56 1.45 -3.33 8.36
C ILE A 56 1.38 -4.06 9.68
N THR A 57 2.23 -3.65 10.60
CA THR A 57 2.29 -4.17 11.94
C THR A 57 1.46 -3.29 12.87
N LYS A 58 0.50 -3.89 13.58
CA LYS A 58 -0.19 -3.25 14.71
C LYS A 58 0.30 -3.85 16.02
N ILE A 59 0.59 -3.01 17.00
CA ILE A 59 1.02 -3.40 18.34
C ILE A 59 0.25 -2.56 19.35
N GLY A 60 -0.37 -3.20 20.34
CA GLY A 60 -1.04 -2.47 21.41
C GLY A 60 -1.77 -3.34 22.42
N PHE A 61 -2.14 -2.72 23.54
CA PHE A 61 -3.10 -3.23 24.52
C PHE A 61 -4.12 -2.12 24.77
N VAL A 62 -5.34 -2.25 24.26
CA VAL A 62 -6.41 -1.23 24.28
C VAL A 62 -6.07 0.02 23.44
N LEU A 63 -4.89 0.60 23.63
CA LEU A 63 -4.26 1.63 22.83
C LEU A 63 -2.96 1.10 22.23
N GLY A 64 -2.71 1.43 20.98
CA GLY A 64 -1.56 0.92 20.23
C GLY A 64 -1.12 1.86 19.12
N GLY A 65 -0.09 1.40 18.40
CA GLY A 65 0.39 2.01 17.18
C GLY A 65 0.30 1.01 16.02
N MET A 66 0.25 1.56 14.82
CA MET A 66 0.47 0.82 13.59
C MET A 66 1.57 1.47 12.77
N HIS A 67 2.38 0.64 12.12
CA HIS A 67 3.41 1.09 11.20
C HIS A 67 3.59 0.08 10.06
N GLY A 68 3.81 0.58 8.85
CA GLY A 68 4.15 -0.25 7.70
C GLY A 68 4.94 0.52 6.65
N LYS A 69 5.79 -0.18 5.91
CA LYS A 69 6.47 0.33 4.72
C LYS A 69 5.84 -0.28 3.48
N GLY A 70 5.82 0.48 2.40
CA GLY A 70 5.18 0.06 1.16
C GLY A 70 5.77 0.76 -0.04
N VAL A 71 5.20 0.40 -1.19
CA VAL A 71 5.56 0.95 -2.49
C VAL A 71 4.36 1.65 -3.09
N MET A 72 4.60 2.79 -3.71
CA MET A 72 3.60 3.59 -4.41
C MET A 72 3.96 3.65 -5.88
N LEU A 73 3.04 3.22 -6.74
CA LEU A 73 3.10 3.38 -8.18
C LEU A 73 2.34 4.65 -8.55
N VAL A 74 3.00 5.60 -9.20
CA VAL A 74 2.42 6.89 -9.57
C VAL A 74 2.09 6.93 -11.06
N GLY A 75 0.89 7.40 -11.38
CA GLY A 75 0.35 7.43 -12.74
C GLY A 75 -0.47 6.18 -13.06
N ASN A 76 -0.47 5.78 -14.33
CA ASN A 76 -1.22 4.61 -14.79
C ASN A 76 -0.62 3.33 -14.16
N PRO A 77 -1.36 2.55 -13.36
CA PRO A 77 -0.81 1.36 -12.70
C PRO A 77 -0.29 0.27 -13.66
N TYR A 78 -0.76 0.25 -14.92
CA TYR A 78 -0.27 -0.66 -15.95
C TYR A 78 1.05 -0.21 -16.59
N SER A 79 1.37 1.08 -16.49
CA SER A 79 2.61 1.67 -16.98
C SER A 79 2.92 2.92 -16.14
N PRO A 80 3.37 2.72 -14.89
CA PRO A 80 3.56 3.82 -13.96
C PRO A 80 4.72 4.70 -14.44
N GLY A 81 4.62 6.01 -14.18
CA GLY A 81 5.68 6.95 -14.52
C GLY A 81 6.78 7.01 -13.46
N GLU A 82 6.47 6.60 -12.24
CA GLU A 82 7.37 6.65 -11.09
C GLU A 82 6.97 5.60 -10.05
N MET A 83 7.94 5.11 -9.29
CA MET A 83 7.69 4.30 -8.10
C MET A 83 8.41 4.91 -6.89
N LEU A 84 7.72 5.00 -5.76
CA LEU A 84 8.22 5.62 -4.53
C LEU A 84 8.12 4.67 -3.34
N THR A 85 9.01 4.84 -2.36
CA THR A 85 8.88 4.19 -1.06
C THR A 85 8.02 5.07 -0.15
N VAL A 86 6.97 4.49 0.41
CA VAL A 86 6.06 5.18 1.34
C VAL A 86 5.98 4.43 2.66
N SER A 87 5.49 5.11 3.69
CA SER A 87 5.18 4.51 4.97
C SER A 87 3.79 4.94 5.42
N VAL A 88 3.17 4.11 6.24
CA VAL A 88 1.93 4.41 6.93
C VAL A 88 2.17 4.28 8.43
N SER A 89 1.71 5.26 9.20
CA SER A 89 1.77 5.22 10.67
C SER A 89 0.50 5.79 11.27
N GLY A 90 0.00 5.21 12.35
CA GLY A 90 -1.23 5.68 12.97
C GLY A 90 -1.40 5.17 14.39
N GLY A 91 -2.29 5.81 15.15
CA GLY A 91 -2.77 5.25 16.40
C GLY A 91 -3.77 4.13 16.10
N SER A 92 -3.73 3.06 16.88
CA SER A 92 -4.72 1.98 16.83
C SER A 92 -5.45 1.89 18.17
N ILE A 93 -6.77 1.71 18.12
CA ILE A 93 -7.60 1.39 19.28
C ILE A 93 -8.23 0.04 19.00
N GLY A 94 -7.97 -0.96 19.85
CA GLY A 94 -8.38 -2.34 19.58
C GLY A 94 -8.62 -3.15 20.85
N LEU A 95 -9.59 -4.08 20.76
CA LEU A 95 -9.94 -5.04 21.82
C LEU A 95 -8.95 -6.21 21.94
N GLN A 96 -7.96 -6.29 21.05
CA GLN A 96 -6.95 -7.34 21.04
C GLN A 96 -5.66 -6.87 21.69
N VAL A 97 -5.21 -7.69 22.64
CA VAL A 97 -3.82 -7.74 23.11
C VAL A 97 -3.03 -8.48 22.04
N GLY A 98 -2.07 -7.84 21.39
CA GLY A 98 -1.15 -8.60 20.56
C GLY A 98 -0.44 -7.87 19.44
N TYR A 99 0.11 -8.70 18.55
CA TYR A 99 0.80 -8.37 17.32
C TYR A 99 -0.06 -8.84 16.15
N GLU A 100 -0.45 -7.92 15.28
CA GLU A 100 -1.17 -8.22 14.05
C GLU A 100 -0.34 -7.76 12.85
N ASN A 101 -0.31 -8.58 11.80
CA ASN A 101 0.33 -8.23 10.54
C ASN A 101 -0.66 -8.45 9.39
N SER A 102 -0.87 -7.41 8.59
CA SER A 102 -1.77 -7.44 7.43
C SER A 102 -1.14 -6.68 6.27
N SER A 103 -1.43 -7.14 5.05
CA SER A 103 -1.19 -6.34 3.86
C SER A 103 -2.35 -5.38 3.60
N LEU A 104 -2.04 -4.26 2.96
CA LEU A 104 -2.99 -3.21 2.58
C LEU A 104 -2.68 -2.72 1.16
N VAL A 105 -3.71 -2.70 0.32
CA VAL A 105 -3.68 -2.12 -1.03
C VAL A 105 -4.60 -0.92 -1.07
N LEU A 106 -4.07 0.22 -1.49
CA LEU A 106 -4.81 1.46 -1.68
C LEU A 106 -4.85 1.84 -3.16
N PHE A 107 -6.03 2.21 -3.64
CA PHE A 107 -6.24 2.82 -4.94
C PHE A 107 -6.60 4.29 -4.72
N ILE A 108 -5.74 5.19 -5.19
CA ILE A 108 -5.96 6.65 -5.07
C ILE A 108 -6.49 7.14 -6.41
N LEU A 109 -7.70 7.68 -6.42
CA LEU A 109 -8.38 8.13 -7.63
C LEU A 109 -8.25 9.65 -7.87
N LYS A 110 -7.71 10.39 -6.91
CA LYS A 110 -7.60 11.85 -6.94
C LYS A 110 -6.15 12.32 -7.07
N ASP A 111 -5.87 13.12 -8.09
CA ASP A 111 -4.52 13.60 -8.40
C ASP A 111 -3.92 14.47 -7.28
N SER A 112 -4.74 15.30 -6.61
CA SER A 112 -4.23 16.15 -5.53
C SER A 112 -3.65 15.35 -4.36
N LEU A 113 -4.26 14.21 -4.03
CA LEU A 113 -3.76 13.35 -2.95
C LEU A 113 -2.45 12.66 -3.32
N VAL A 114 -2.25 12.36 -4.60
CA VAL A 114 -0.97 11.86 -5.10
C VAL A 114 0.12 12.93 -4.92
N ALA A 115 -0.18 14.18 -5.24
CA ALA A 115 0.74 15.30 -5.01
C ALA A 115 1.04 15.50 -3.52
N ASP A 116 0.02 15.48 -2.66
CA ASP A 116 0.17 15.66 -1.21
C ASP A 116 1.08 14.58 -0.58
N ILE A 117 0.98 13.32 -1.03
CA ILE A 117 1.86 12.25 -0.56
C ILE A 117 3.30 12.43 -1.07
N LYS A 118 3.47 12.94 -2.29
CA LYS A 118 4.81 13.14 -2.90
C LYS A 118 5.56 14.29 -2.25
N ASP A 119 4.85 15.38 -1.95
CA ASP A 119 5.42 16.62 -1.44
C ASP A 119 5.45 16.65 0.09
N ALA A 120 4.52 15.96 0.75
CA ALA A 120 4.35 15.98 2.19
C ALA A 120 3.79 14.64 2.72
N LYS A 121 2.72 14.72 3.52
CA LYS A 121 2.01 13.61 4.14
C LYS A 121 0.51 13.86 4.04
N ILE A 122 -0.25 12.78 4.00
CA ILE A 122 -1.72 12.82 4.01
C ILE A 122 -2.25 12.13 5.28
N THR A 123 -3.29 12.71 5.90
CA THR A 123 -3.98 12.10 7.05
C THR A 123 -5.32 11.50 6.62
N ILE A 124 -5.49 10.22 6.89
CA ILE A 124 -6.69 9.44 6.62
C ILE A 124 -7.80 9.93 7.57
N ASN A 125 -8.91 10.43 7.00
CA ASN A 125 -10.10 11.10 7.61
C ASN A 125 -10.12 12.63 7.57
N ALA A 126 -8.98 13.31 7.59
CA ALA A 126 -8.94 14.78 7.60
C ALA A 126 -8.89 15.35 6.18
N ASP A 127 -8.05 14.74 5.32
CA ASP A 127 -7.67 15.31 4.03
C ASP A 127 -8.35 14.60 2.84
N ALA A 128 -8.91 13.40 3.05
CA ALA A 128 -9.51 12.60 1.99
C ALA A 128 -10.67 11.72 2.47
N SER A 129 -11.61 11.46 1.57
CA SER A 129 -12.66 10.46 1.76
C SER A 129 -12.11 9.05 1.48
N PHE A 130 -12.32 8.13 2.42
CA PHE A 130 -11.82 6.77 2.37
C PHE A 130 -12.97 5.76 2.38
N ALA A 131 -12.95 4.81 1.44
CA ALA A 131 -13.79 3.62 1.46
C ALA A 131 -12.96 2.41 1.90
N PHE A 132 -13.35 1.80 3.03
CA PHE A 132 -12.79 0.55 3.52
C PHE A 132 -13.63 -0.63 3.04
N ALA A 133 -12.99 -1.64 2.45
CA ALA A 133 -13.67 -2.81 1.89
C ALA A 133 -14.51 -3.61 2.91
N ASP A 134 -14.12 -3.56 4.20
CA ASP A 134 -14.84 -4.23 5.29
C ASP A 134 -16.27 -3.70 5.53
N ALA A 135 -16.57 -2.47 5.11
CA ALA A 135 -17.77 -1.76 5.55
C ALA A 135 -19.00 -1.95 4.65
N GLY A 136 -18.93 -2.73 3.56
CA GLY A 136 -20.13 -2.93 2.74
C GLY A 136 -19.87 -3.68 1.46
N LYS A 137 -20.19 -4.97 1.48
CA LYS A 137 -20.35 -5.85 0.31
C LYS A 137 -20.92 -5.07 -0.86
N PHE A 138 -20.09 -4.83 -1.88
CA PHE A 138 -20.48 -4.05 -3.04
C PHE A 138 -21.23 -4.95 -4.02
N TYR A 139 -22.56 -4.85 -4.04
CA TYR A 139 -23.41 -5.53 -5.02
C TYR A 139 -23.62 -4.62 -6.23
N GLY A 140 -22.98 -4.93 -7.36
CA GLY A 140 -23.22 -4.23 -8.63
C GLY A 140 -22.36 -4.76 -9.78
N LYS A 141 -22.87 -4.69 -11.02
CA LYS A 141 -22.04 -4.90 -12.21
C LYS A 141 -20.94 -3.82 -12.23
N VAL A 142 -19.74 -4.16 -12.70
CA VAL A 142 -18.58 -3.23 -12.78
C VAL A 142 -18.92 -1.90 -13.49
N SER A 143 -19.89 -1.90 -14.41
CA SER A 143 -20.40 -0.71 -15.10
C SER A 143 -21.18 0.27 -14.22
N ASP A 144 -21.78 -0.21 -13.13
CA ASP A 144 -22.68 0.57 -12.26
C ASP A 144 -21.98 1.00 -10.96
N PHE A 145 -20.68 0.67 -10.83
CA PHE A 145 -19.88 1.04 -9.66
C PHE A 145 -19.57 2.54 -9.69
N SER A 146 -20.30 3.31 -8.88
CA SER A 146 -20.04 4.73 -8.67
C SER A 146 -18.87 4.87 -7.69
N PHE A 147 -17.73 5.37 -8.20
CA PHE A 147 -16.56 5.65 -7.38
C PHE A 147 -16.76 6.97 -6.65
N THR A 148 -17.22 6.91 -5.40
CA THR A 148 -17.58 8.09 -4.59
C THR A 148 -16.49 8.50 -3.59
N SER A 149 -15.50 7.63 -3.36
CA SER A 149 -14.39 7.91 -2.45
C SER A 149 -13.11 8.24 -3.21
N ASP A 150 -12.31 9.14 -2.64
CA ASP A 150 -11.03 9.52 -3.22
C ASP A 150 -9.99 8.39 -3.10
N ILE A 151 -10.14 7.54 -2.08
CA ILE A 151 -9.27 6.39 -1.82
C ILE A 151 -10.09 5.13 -1.50
N TYR A 152 -9.73 4.01 -2.13
CA TYR A 152 -10.28 2.68 -1.85
C TYR A 152 -9.20 1.80 -1.20
N ALA A 153 -9.54 1.14 -0.10
CA ALA A 153 -8.61 0.36 0.71
C ALA A 153 -9.06 -1.09 0.88
N TYR A 154 -8.17 -2.04 0.56
CA TYR A 154 -8.37 -3.48 0.67
C TYR A 154 -7.26 -4.14 1.49
N THR A 155 -7.60 -5.10 2.32
CA THR A 155 -6.65 -5.83 3.17
C THR A 155 -6.78 -7.33 3.01
N ASN A 156 -5.74 -8.08 3.39
CA ASN A 156 -5.85 -9.54 3.49
C ASN A 156 -6.39 -10.01 4.87
N ASN A 157 -6.73 -9.09 5.77
CA ASN A 157 -7.31 -9.39 7.08
C ASN A 157 -8.63 -8.61 7.29
N ASP A 158 -9.72 -9.34 7.56
CA ASP A 158 -11.09 -8.80 7.74
C ASP A 158 -11.27 -8.16 9.13
N GLY A 159 -10.30 -8.35 10.03
CA GLY A 159 -10.24 -7.65 11.31
C GLY A 159 -9.51 -6.31 11.24
N PHE A 160 -8.86 -6.01 10.11
CA PHE A 160 -7.91 -4.89 10.04
C PHE A 160 -8.62 -3.54 10.15
N PHE A 161 -9.87 -3.42 9.71
CA PHE A 161 -10.67 -2.20 9.87
C PHE A 161 -11.76 -2.33 10.94
N ALA A 162 -11.86 -3.49 11.59
CA ALA A 162 -12.80 -3.72 12.68
C ALA A 162 -12.36 -2.95 13.94
N GLY A 163 -13.03 -1.84 14.22
CA GLY A 163 -12.67 -0.88 15.27
C GLY A 163 -11.94 0.33 14.70
N ALA A 164 -12.02 1.47 15.38
CA ALA A 164 -11.58 2.81 14.95
C ALA A 164 -10.05 2.98 14.66
N SER A 165 -9.37 1.90 14.29
CA SER A 165 -7.92 1.72 14.30
C SER A 165 -7.19 2.23 13.05
N PHE A 166 -7.90 2.65 12.00
CA PHE A 166 -7.28 3.19 10.78
C PHE A 166 -7.63 4.66 10.52
N GLY A 167 -8.60 5.20 11.26
CA GLY A 167 -8.93 6.61 11.20
C GLY A 167 -7.86 7.46 11.87
N GLY A 168 -7.21 8.36 11.13
CA GLY A 168 -6.08 9.16 11.62
C GLY A 168 -4.70 8.57 11.32
N ALA A 169 -4.61 7.51 10.50
CA ALA A 169 -3.34 7.09 9.95
C ALA A 169 -2.76 8.16 9.01
N VAL A 170 -1.45 8.23 8.94
CA VAL A 170 -0.68 9.17 8.14
C VAL A 170 0.12 8.37 7.13
N ILE A 171 -0.02 8.71 5.85
CA ILE A 171 0.82 8.18 4.78
C ILE A 171 1.83 9.26 4.39
N ALA A 172 3.10 8.88 4.31
CA ALA A 172 4.18 9.78 3.95
C ALA A 172 5.19 9.10 3.03
N LYS A 173 5.79 9.89 2.13
CA LYS A 173 6.97 9.46 1.38
C LYS A 173 8.16 9.28 2.33
N THR A 174 8.84 8.14 2.21
CA THR A 174 9.95 7.78 3.12
C THR A 174 11.32 8.16 2.56
N SER A 175 11.45 8.25 1.23
CA SER A 175 12.70 8.55 0.52
C SER A 175 12.43 9.43 -0.68
N ASP A 176 13.29 10.43 -0.91
CA ASP A 176 13.24 11.27 -2.12
C ASP A 176 13.77 10.54 -3.35
N ALA A 177 14.58 9.48 -3.18
CA ALA A 177 15.05 8.67 -4.29
C ALA A 177 13.94 7.72 -4.77
N PRO A 178 13.55 7.78 -6.05
CA PRO A 178 12.60 6.84 -6.63
C PRO A 178 13.14 5.40 -6.61
N LEU A 179 12.22 4.44 -6.52
CA LEU A 179 12.50 3.03 -6.69
C LEU A 179 12.76 2.71 -8.16
N ARG A 180 13.58 1.68 -8.37
CA ARG A 180 13.97 1.23 -9.71
C ARG A 180 12.79 0.60 -10.44
N MET A 181 12.57 1.02 -11.69
CA MET A 181 11.51 0.51 -12.57
C MET A 181 12.05 -0.48 -13.62
N ASP A 182 13.26 -1.00 -13.38
CA ASP A 182 13.89 -2.05 -14.19
C ASP A 182 14.26 -3.29 -13.35
N SER A 183 13.86 -3.30 -12.08
CA SER A 183 14.23 -4.36 -11.15
C SER A 183 13.34 -5.60 -11.27
N TYR A 184 13.82 -6.73 -10.75
CA TYR A 184 13.04 -7.96 -10.73
C TYR A 184 11.75 -7.79 -9.91
N GLY A 185 11.84 -7.11 -8.76
CA GLY A 185 10.67 -6.80 -7.94
C GLY A 185 9.63 -6.00 -8.70
N TYR A 186 10.06 -4.98 -9.48
CA TYR A 186 9.15 -4.20 -10.32
C TYR A 186 8.45 -5.07 -11.36
N ASN A 187 9.19 -5.91 -12.09
CA ASN A 187 8.61 -6.79 -13.10
C ASN A 187 7.59 -7.77 -12.50
N ALA A 188 7.86 -8.28 -11.29
CA ALA A 188 6.93 -9.13 -10.56
C ALA A 188 5.66 -8.34 -10.15
N LEU A 189 5.79 -7.09 -9.71
CA LEU A 189 4.65 -6.25 -9.35
C LEU A 189 3.80 -5.88 -10.58
N MET A 190 4.43 -5.54 -11.71
CA MET A 190 3.71 -5.27 -12.96
C MET A 190 2.98 -6.51 -13.47
N SER A 191 3.61 -7.68 -13.40
CA SER A 191 2.98 -8.96 -13.75
C SER A 191 1.81 -9.32 -12.82
N ALA A 192 1.87 -8.91 -11.55
CA ALA A 192 0.75 -9.07 -10.62
C ALA A 192 -0.44 -8.18 -11.00
N ILE A 193 -0.19 -6.92 -11.31
CA ILE A 193 -1.20 -5.94 -11.69
C ILE A 193 -1.84 -6.29 -13.03
N SER A 194 -1.05 -6.71 -14.02
CA SER A 194 -1.53 -7.04 -15.36
C SER A 194 -2.49 -8.23 -15.44
N LYS A 195 -2.67 -8.99 -14.35
CA LYS A 195 -3.64 -10.09 -14.26
C LYS A 195 -5.08 -9.61 -14.12
N TYR A 196 -5.30 -8.32 -13.84
CA TYR A 196 -6.60 -7.70 -13.62
C TYR A 196 -6.91 -6.66 -14.71
#